data_AF-A0A960IG10-F1
#
_entry.id   AF-A0A960IG10-F1
#
_cell.length_a   1.000
_cell.length_b   1.000
_cell.length_c   1.000
_cell.angle_alpha   90.00
_cell.angle_beta   90.00
_cell.angle_gamma   90.00
#
_symmetry.space_group_name_H-M   'P 1'
#
loop_
_entity.id
_entity.type
_entity.pdbx_description
1 polymer ?
#
loop_
_entity_poly.entity_id
_entity_poly.type
_entity_poly.pdbx_seq_one_letter_code
_entity_poly.pdbx_strand_id
1 'polypeptide(L)'
;MESDPLDLHERGVERIWERALLVDATRLFEKVAANVAYHARRYRGEPGFDEWIGAILDLAIDELCEEDRWEELKGLPVADPEEPRYAVLIDETGIEEGCARKACVLFNSLPVEERRTFYAVFIDLKTIHQHVAQGNGPPNWVVAQLEHAIRTISGLGSYDAPPPKREDFLP
;
A
#
# COMPACT_ATOMS: atom_id res chain seq x y z
N MET A 1 -25.80 5.98 8.02
CA MET A 1 -25.01 5.05 7.20
C MET A 1 -25.95 4.58 6.09
N GLU A 2 -26.11 5.43 5.10
CA GLU A 2 -27.09 5.38 4.02
C GLU A 2 -26.39 6.08 2.85
N SER A 3 -26.18 5.48 1.69
CA SER A 3 -25.79 4.10 1.43
C SER A 3 -24.48 4.20 0.63
N ASP A 4 -23.57 3.25 0.72
CA ASP A 4 -22.49 3.10 -0.26
C ASP A 4 -23.01 2.15 -1.34
N PRO A 5 -23.87 2.58 -2.30
CA PRO A 5 -24.58 1.66 -3.18
C PRO A 5 -23.66 0.98 -4.20
N LEU A 6 -22.41 1.44 -4.30
CA LEU A 6 -21.41 0.90 -5.20
C LEU A 6 -20.35 0.09 -4.44
N ASP A 7 -20.52 -0.08 -3.13
CA ASP A 7 -19.58 -0.74 -2.23
C ASP A 7 -18.14 -0.21 -2.38
N LEU A 8 -17.97 1.10 -2.59
CA LEU A 8 -16.68 1.74 -2.82
C LEU A 8 -15.71 1.53 -1.65
N HIS A 9 -16.22 1.51 -0.42
CA HIS A 9 -15.41 1.28 0.75
C HIS A 9 -14.86 -0.16 0.77
N GLU A 10 -15.72 -1.16 0.60
CA GLU A 10 -15.32 -2.57 0.58
C GLU A 10 -14.36 -2.85 -0.59
N ARG A 11 -14.71 -2.40 -1.79
CA ARG A 11 -13.86 -2.53 -2.99
C ARG A 11 -12.54 -1.79 -2.84
N GLY A 12 -12.54 -0.63 -2.18
CA GLY A 12 -11.34 0.14 -1.88
C GLY A 12 -10.41 -0.60 -0.93
N VAL A 13 -10.95 -1.15 0.15
CA VAL A 13 -10.18 -1.97 1.09
C VAL A 13 -9.62 -3.20 0.37
N GLU A 14 -10.44 -3.96 -0.35
CA GLU A 14 -9.99 -5.11 -1.14
C GLU A 14 -8.85 -4.73 -2.10
N ARG A 15 -8.98 -3.60 -2.80
CA ARG A 15 -7.96 -3.13 -3.74
C ARG A 15 -6.66 -2.73 -3.04
N ILE A 16 -6.72 -2.11 -1.86
CA ILE A 16 -5.54 -1.82 -1.02
C ILE A 16 -4.82 -3.13 -0.66
N TRP A 17 -5.57 -4.15 -0.24
CA TRP A 17 -5.04 -5.47 0.10
C TRP A 17 -4.39 -6.16 -1.10
N GLU A 18 -5.05 -6.18 -2.26
CA GLU A 18 -4.53 -6.79 -3.49
C GLU A 18 -3.20 -6.17 -3.96
N ARG A 19 -3.08 -4.84 -3.80
CA ARG A 19 -1.89 -4.06 -4.18
C ARG A 19 -0.84 -4.00 -3.08
N ALA A 20 -1.17 -4.47 -1.88
CA ALA A 20 -0.35 -4.41 -0.67
C ALA A 20 0.19 -2.99 -0.44
N LEU A 21 -0.71 -2.02 -0.24
CA LEU A 21 -0.36 -0.61 -0.07
C LEU A 21 -0.75 -0.09 1.31
N LEU A 22 0.02 0.84 1.86
CA LEU A 22 -0.33 1.54 3.10
C LEU A 22 -1.00 2.86 2.72
N VAL A 23 -2.33 2.82 2.55
CA VAL A 23 -3.17 3.95 2.15
C VAL A 23 -4.33 4.06 3.13
N ASP A 24 -4.73 5.28 3.47
CA ASP A 24 -5.89 5.51 4.33
C ASP A 24 -7.18 5.18 3.58
N ALA A 25 -7.98 4.25 4.13
CA ALA A 25 -9.21 3.77 3.49
C ALA A 25 -10.30 4.85 3.44
N THR A 26 -10.34 5.77 4.42
CA THR A 26 -11.29 6.88 4.46
C THR A 26 -10.95 7.91 3.38
N ARG A 27 -9.68 8.32 3.28
CA ARG A 27 -9.19 9.20 2.20
C ARG A 27 -9.40 8.55 0.84
N LEU A 28 -9.18 7.24 0.72
CA LEU A 28 -9.46 6.52 -0.50
C LEU A 28 -10.95 6.60 -0.87
N PHE A 29 -11.85 6.30 0.07
CA PHE A 29 -13.28 6.39 -0.16
C PHE A 29 -13.69 7.78 -0.66
N GLU A 30 -13.23 8.85 -0.01
CA GLU A 30 -13.52 10.24 -0.41
C GLU A 30 -12.99 10.55 -1.82
N LYS A 31 -11.75 10.13 -2.10
CA LYS A 31 -11.11 10.32 -3.41
C LYS A 31 -11.84 9.59 -4.53
N VAL A 32 -12.22 8.34 -4.28
CA VAL A 32 -12.97 7.49 -5.21
C VAL A 32 -14.34 8.09 -5.46
N ALA A 33 -15.05 8.54 -4.42
CA ALA A 33 -16.35 9.19 -4.58
C ALA A 33 -16.25 10.46 -5.45
N ALA A 34 -15.21 11.28 -5.25
CA ALA A 34 -14.94 12.45 -6.07
C ALA A 34 -14.66 12.07 -7.54
N ASN A 35 -13.83 11.06 -7.77
CA ASN A 35 -13.50 10.58 -9.12
C ASN A 35 -14.71 9.95 -9.81
N VAL A 36 -15.52 9.15 -9.11
CA VAL A 36 -16.79 8.63 -9.64
C VAL A 36 -17.71 9.77 -10.04
N ALA A 37 -17.91 10.78 -9.19
CA ALA A 37 -18.77 11.93 -9.51
C ALA A 37 -18.27 12.70 -10.75
N TYR A 38 -16.96 12.87 -10.88
CA TYR A 38 -16.34 13.55 -12.02
C TYR A 38 -16.44 12.75 -13.33
N HIS A 39 -16.16 11.45 -13.28
CA HIS A 39 -16.06 10.59 -14.46
C HIS A 39 -17.40 9.98 -14.89
N ALA A 40 -18.37 9.81 -13.99
CA ALA A 40 -19.66 9.17 -14.28
C ALA A 40 -20.43 9.84 -15.43
N ARG A 41 -20.29 11.17 -15.59
CA ARG A 41 -20.93 11.93 -16.68
C ARG A 41 -20.49 11.48 -18.08
N ARG A 42 -19.29 10.89 -18.19
CA ARG A 42 -18.69 10.42 -19.44
C ARG A 42 -18.79 8.91 -19.62
N TYR A 43 -19.21 8.18 -18.58
CA TYR A 43 -19.38 6.73 -18.66
C TYR A 43 -20.53 6.37 -19.61
N ARG A 44 -20.28 5.41 -20.51
CA ARG A 44 -21.23 4.97 -21.55
C ARG A 44 -21.54 3.47 -21.50
N GLY A 45 -21.16 2.79 -20.42
CA GLY A 45 -21.29 1.33 -20.31
C GLY A 45 -20.09 0.56 -20.85
N GLU A 46 -19.07 1.26 -21.38
CA GLU A 46 -17.80 0.68 -21.84
C GLU A 46 -16.63 1.44 -21.20
N PRO A 47 -15.68 0.76 -20.52
CA PRO A 47 -15.67 -0.68 -20.23
C PRO A 47 -16.82 -1.12 -19.31
N GLY A 48 -16.94 -2.42 -19.02
CA GLY A 48 -17.95 -2.93 -18.09
C GLY A 48 -17.87 -2.23 -16.72
N PHE A 49 -18.98 -2.18 -15.97
CA PHE A 49 -19.07 -1.34 -14.77
C PHE A 49 -18.00 -1.66 -13.72
N ASP A 50 -17.75 -2.94 -13.44
CA ASP A 50 -16.72 -3.36 -12.48
C ASP A 50 -15.31 -2.99 -12.93
N GLU A 51 -15.00 -3.12 -14.23
CA GLU A 51 -13.70 -2.71 -14.79
C GLU A 51 -13.54 -1.18 -14.70
N TRP A 52 -14.61 -0.44 -14.99
CA TRP A 52 -14.62 1.01 -14.87
C TRP A 52 -14.40 1.47 -13.42
N ILE A 53 -15.10 0.87 -12.45
CA ILE A 53 -14.89 1.16 -11.02
C ILE A 53 -13.49 0.77 -10.58
N GLY A 54 -12.98 -0.39 -11.00
CA GLY A 54 -11.60 -0.83 -10.73
C GLY A 54 -10.56 0.19 -11.21
N ALA A 55 -10.74 0.74 -12.42
CA ALA A 55 -9.87 1.78 -12.95
C ALA A 55 -9.95 3.10 -12.15
N ILE A 56 -11.13 3.47 -11.66
CA ILE A 56 -11.30 4.66 -10.80
C ILE A 56 -10.65 4.46 -9.42
N LEU A 57 -10.75 3.24 -8.85
CA LEU A 57 -10.06 2.87 -7.61
C LEU A 57 -8.55 2.97 -7.78
N ASP A 58 -8.00 2.41 -8.86
CA ASP A 58 -6.57 2.48 -9.14
C ASP A 58 -6.09 3.93 -9.33
N LEU A 59 -6.85 4.74 -10.07
CA LEU A 59 -6.58 6.17 -10.23
C LEU A 59 -6.53 6.89 -8.88
N ALA A 60 -7.54 6.68 -8.02
CA ALA A 60 -7.61 7.34 -6.72
C ALA A 60 -6.45 6.91 -5.80
N ILE A 61 -6.06 5.64 -5.82
CA ILE A 61 -4.90 5.13 -5.08
C ILE A 61 -3.61 5.80 -5.56
N ASP A 62 -3.40 5.87 -6.87
CA ASP A 62 -2.20 6.47 -7.45
C ASP A 62 -2.11 7.97 -7.14
N GLU A 63 -3.24 8.69 -7.22
CA GLU A 63 -3.33 10.10 -6.82
C GLU A 63 -2.99 10.30 -5.35
N LEU A 64 -3.50 9.47 -4.43
CA LEU A 64 -3.19 9.55 -3.00
C LEU A 64 -1.72 9.25 -2.71
N CYS A 65 -1.13 8.27 -3.40
CA CYS A 65 0.28 7.95 -3.22
C CYS A 65 1.19 9.10 -3.69
N GLU A 66 0.83 9.77 -4.79
CA GLU A 66 1.58 10.91 -5.28
C GLU A 66 1.37 12.16 -4.41
N GLU A 67 0.17 12.36 -3.86
CA GLU A 67 -0.11 13.40 -2.87
C GLU A 67 0.76 13.20 -1.63
N ASP A 68 0.74 12.01 -1.02
CA ASP A 68 1.55 11.73 0.18
C ASP A 68 3.05 11.91 -0.09
N ARG A 69 3.53 11.53 -1.29
CA ARG A 69 4.91 11.78 -1.73
C ARG A 69 5.22 13.27 -1.85
N TRP A 70 4.31 14.04 -2.44
CA TRP A 70 4.50 15.48 -2.62
C TRP A 70 4.48 16.23 -1.29
N GLU A 71 3.55 15.90 -0.41
CA GLU A 71 3.46 16.49 0.93
C GLU A 71 4.72 16.20 1.76
N GLU A 72 5.22 14.96 1.68
CA GLU A 72 6.47 14.56 2.32
C GLU A 72 7.67 15.34 1.77
N LEU A 73 7.78 15.46 0.43
CA LEU A 73 8.83 16.25 -0.21
C LEU A 73 8.79 17.74 0.20
N LYS A 74 7.59 18.27 0.47
CA LYS A 74 7.37 19.64 0.93
C LYS A 74 7.54 19.81 2.44
N GLY A 75 7.70 18.73 3.20
CA GLY A 75 7.77 18.77 4.66
C GLY A 75 6.50 19.31 5.29
N LEU A 76 5.34 19.08 4.68
CA LEU A 76 4.06 19.49 5.25
C LEU A 76 3.76 18.66 6.51
N PRO A 77 3.13 19.21 7.55
CA PRO A 77 2.74 18.42 8.72
C PRO A 77 1.73 17.34 8.30
N VAL A 78 1.74 16.21 9.02
CA VAL A 78 0.67 15.21 8.91
C VAL A 78 -0.61 15.83 9.46
N ALA A 79 -1.69 15.76 8.69
CA ALA A 79 -2.96 16.41 9.02
C ALA A 79 -3.61 15.83 10.28
N ASP A 80 -3.50 14.52 10.47
CA ASP A 80 -3.96 13.80 11.65
C ASP A 80 -2.86 12.84 12.13
N PRO A 81 -2.15 13.15 13.24
CA PRO A 81 -1.13 12.27 13.80
C PRO A 81 -1.70 10.94 14.33
N GLU A 82 -2.97 10.93 14.74
CA GLU A 82 -3.66 9.75 15.27
C GLU A 82 -4.31 8.89 14.17
N GLU A 83 -3.99 9.15 12.89
CA GLU A 83 -4.57 8.45 11.74
C GLU A 83 -4.36 6.92 11.88
N PRO A 84 -5.43 6.09 11.92
CA PRO A 84 -5.32 4.66 12.26
C PRO A 84 -4.36 3.85 11.38
N ARG A 85 -4.11 4.29 10.13
CA ARG A 85 -3.13 3.65 9.23
C ARG A 85 -1.70 3.69 9.76
N TYR A 86 -1.36 4.68 10.57
CA TYR A 86 -0.03 4.84 11.13
C TYR A 86 0.15 4.05 12.42
N ALA A 87 -0.92 3.84 13.20
CA ALA A 87 -0.86 3.17 14.48
C ALA A 87 -0.21 1.77 14.39
N VAL A 88 -0.62 0.95 13.41
CA VAL A 88 -0.04 -0.40 13.23
C VAL A 88 1.44 -0.33 12.88
N LEU A 89 1.86 0.62 12.02
CA LEU A 89 3.27 0.78 11.68
C LEU A 89 4.07 1.25 12.89
N ILE A 90 3.59 2.26 13.60
CA ILE A 90 4.25 2.84 14.77
C ILE A 90 4.42 1.75 15.85
N ASP A 91 3.35 1.02 16.17
CA ASP A 91 3.34 0.00 17.22
C ASP A 91 4.25 -1.20 16.89
N GLU A 92 4.20 -1.70 15.65
CA GLU A 92 4.92 -2.92 15.27
C GLU A 92 6.37 -2.67 14.83
N THR A 93 6.68 -1.48 14.30
CA THR A 93 8.02 -1.17 13.77
C THR A 93 8.82 -0.20 14.64
N GLY A 94 8.17 0.46 15.61
CA GLY A 94 8.80 1.48 16.45
C GLY A 94 9.15 2.76 15.70
N ILE A 95 8.56 2.99 14.52
CA ILE A 95 8.73 4.23 13.76
C ILE A 95 8.12 5.38 14.54
N GLU A 96 8.86 6.47 14.67
CA GLU A 96 8.36 7.70 15.29
C GLU A 96 7.14 8.22 14.52
N GLU A 97 6.11 8.66 15.23
CA GLU A 97 4.85 9.16 14.65
C GLU A 97 5.07 10.22 13.54
N GLY A 98 6.01 11.15 13.77
CA GLY A 98 6.39 12.16 12.77
C GLY A 98 7.03 11.62 11.49
N CYS A 99 7.47 10.36 11.48
CA CYS A 99 8.05 9.66 10.34
C CYS A 99 7.06 8.73 9.62
N ALA A 100 5.82 8.57 10.12
CA ALA A 100 4.90 7.56 9.63
C ALA A 100 4.48 7.76 8.15
N ARG A 101 4.23 9.00 7.71
CA ARG A 101 3.96 9.29 6.29
C ARG A 101 5.15 8.94 5.42
N LYS A 102 6.37 9.33 5.83
CA LYS A 102 7.61 8.99 5.11
C LYS A 102 7.77 7.47 4.96
N ALA A 103 7.51 6.72 6.03
CA ALA A 103 7.56 5.26 6.00
C ALA A 103 6.54 4.68 5.01
N CYS A 104 5.31 5.19 4.98
CA CYS A 104 4.30 4.79 4.00
C CYS A 104 4.71 5.10 2.56
N VAL A 105 5.26 6.30 2.30
CA VAL A 105 5.76 6.71 0.97
C VAL A 105 6.87 5.77 0.51
N LEU A 106 7.84 5.49 1.38
CA LEU A 106 8.95 4.59 1.10
C LEU A 106 8.45 3.16 0.86
N PHE A 107 7.56 2.66 1.71
CA PHE A 107 6.96 1.34 1.56
C PHE A 107 6.20 1.19 0.24
N ASN A 108 5.31 2.14 -0.07
CA ASN A 108 4.48 2.10 -1.27
C ASN A 108 5.32 2.14 -2.56
N SER A 109 6.56 2.68 -2.48
CA SER A 109 7.53 2.70 -3.58
C SER A 109 8.26 1.36 -3.83
N LEU A 110 8.23 0.42 -2.89
CA LEU A 110 8.87 -0.89 -3.03
C LEU A 110 8.24 -1.73 -4.16
N PRO A 111 8.97 -2.69 -4.76
CA PRO A 111 8.40 -3.65 -5.70
C PRO A 111 7.16 -4.36 -5.14
N VAL A 112 6.18 -4.66 -6.01
CA VAL A 112 4.91 -5.28 -5.60
C VAL A 112 5.10 -6.60 -4.85
N GLU A 113 6.09 -7.40 -5.24
CA GLU A 113 6.40 -8.66 -4.58
C GLU A 113 6.88 -8.44 -3.14
N GLU A 114 7.77 -7.48 -2.92
CA GLU A 114 8.25 -7.14 -1.58
C GLU A 114 7.13 -6.61 -0.68
N ARG A 115 6.28 -5.74 -1.22
CA ARG A 115 5.13 -5.23 -0.46
C ARG A 115 4.19 -6.36 -0.07
N ARG A 116 3.92 -7.30 -0.98
CA ARG A 116 3.09 -8.49 -0.70
C ARG A 116 3.72 -9.41 0.35
N THR A 117 5.02 -9.63 0.28
CA THR A 117 5.76 -10.40 1.29
C THR A 117 5.66 -9.75 2.66
N PHE A 118 5.86 -8.43 2.73
CA PHE A 118 5.69 -7.66 3.96
C PHE A 118 4.26 -7.75 4.50
N TYR A 119 3.25 -7.50 3.65
CA TYR A 119 1.84 -7.61 4.02
C TYR A 119 1.48 -8.99 4.56
N ALA A 120 1.93 -10.05 3.87
CA ALA A 120 1.67 -11.42 4.26
C ALA A 120 2.20 -11.74 5.67
N VAL A 121 3.37 -11.19 6.04
CA VAL A 121 4.03 -11.53 7.31
C VAL A 121 3.61 -10.59 8.44
N PHE A 122 3.57 -9.28 8.20
CA PHE A 122 3.31 -8.28 9.24
C PHE A 122 1.82 -7.98 9.43
N ILE A 123 1.03 -7.98 8.35
CA ILE A 123 -0.39 -7.60 8.43
C ILE A 123 -1.28 -8.85 8.52
N ASP A 124 -1.02 -9.85 7.69
CA ASP A 124 -1.73 -11.14 7.68
C ASP A 124 -1.24 -12.13 8.76
N LEU A 125 -0.17 -11.79 9.48
CA LEU A 125 0.47 -12.61 10.52
C LEU A 125 0.84 -14.04 10.05
N LYS A 126 1.12 -14.22 8.74
CA LYS A 126 1.62 -15.51 8.23
C LYS A 126 3.07 -15.70 8.65
N THR A 127 3.41 -16.92 9.02
CA THR A 127 4.81 -17.30 9.18
C THR A 127 5.53 -17.32 7.82
N ILE A 128 6.83 -17.05 7.80
CA ILE A 128 7.67 -17.20 6.60
C ILE A 128 7.47 -18.58 5.96
N HIS A 129 7.37 -19.63 6.78
CA HIS A 129 7.13 -20.99 6.30
C HIS A 129 5.79 -21.12 5.54
N GLN A 130 4.70 -20.56 6.06
CA GLN A 130 3.40 -20.57 5.37
C GLN A 130 3.46 -19.78 4.05
N HIS A 131 4.12 -18.63 4.04
CA HIS A 131 4.25 -17.81 2.83
C HIS A 131 5.08 -18.53 1.73
N VAL A 132 6.18 -19.19 2.11
CA VAL A 132 7.00 -20.02 1.22
C VAL A 132 6.21 -21.23 0.71
N ALA A 133 5.44 -21.90 1.58
CA ALA A 133 4.63 -23.07 1.20
C ALA A 133 3.56 -22.74 0.14
N GLN A 134 3.18 -21.47 0.00
CA GLN A 134 2.26 -20.98 -1.04
C GLN A 134 2.95 -20.70 -2.39
N GLY A 135 4.26 -20.94 -2.50
CA GLY A 135 5.02 -20.76 -3.75
C GLY A 135 5.59 -19.35 -3.94
N ASN A 136 5.56 -18.51 -2.90
CA ASN A 136 6.07 -17.13 -2.94
C ASN A 136 7.61 -17.06 -2.79
N GLY A 137 8.33 -17.95 -3.46
CA GLY A 137 9.80 -17.97 -3.50
C GLY A 137 10.46 -18.72 -2.34
N PRO A 138 11.80 -18.86 -2.40
CA PRO A 138 12.57 -19.61 -1.41
C PRO A 138 12.72 -18.84 -0.08
N PRO A 139 12.94 -19.53 1.06
CA PRO A 139 12.96 -18.89 2.39
C PRO A 139 13.97 -17.75 2.54
N ASN A 140 15.17 -17.92 2.01
CA ASN A 140 16.24 -16.91 2.05
C ASN A 140 15.88 -15.64 1.26
N TRP A 141 15.20 -15.79 0.13
CA TRP A 141 14.70 -14.66 -0.65
C TRP A 141 13.59 -13.91 0.08
N VAL A 142 12.63 -14.63 0.67
CA VAL A 142 11.57 -14.04 1.50
C VAL A 142 12.16 -13.24 2.67
N VAL A 143 13.14 -13.80 3.38
CA VAL A 143 13.85 -13.09 4.46
C VAL A 143 14.55 -11.84 3.92
N ALA A 144 15.26 -11.95 2.80
CA ALA A 144 15.96 -10.80 2.20
C ALA A 144 14.99 -9.68 1.80
N GLN A 145 13.81 -10.01 1.27
CA GLN A 145 12.76 -9.03 0.95
C GLN A 145 12.23 -8.34 2.21
N LEU A 146 11.94 -9.10 3.28
CA LEU A 146 11.48 -8.52 4.54
C LEU A 146 12.53 -7.59 5.15
N GLU A 147 13.79 -8.02 5.19
CA GLU A 147 14.89 -7.18 5.67
C GLU A 147 15.04 -5.90 4.84
N HIS A 148 14.92 -6.00 3.52
CA HIS A 148 14.98 -4.84 2.64
C HIS A 148 13.81 -3.87 2.91
N ALA A 149 12.58 -4.38 2.99
CA ALA A 149 11.40 -3.58 3.29
C ALA A 149 11.55 -2.87 4.65
N ILE A 150 11.93 -3.58 5.71
CA ILE A 150 12.13 -3.04 7.06
C ILE A 150 13.21 -1.95 7.06
N ARG A 151 14.36 -2.18 6.42
CA ARG A 151 15.44 -1.17 6.32
C ARG A 151 14.97 0.09 5.60
N THR A 152 14.20 -0.08 4.53
CA THR A 152 13.66 1.03 3.74
C THR A 152 12.68 1.86 4.55
N ILE A 153 11.69 1.25 5.21
CA ILE A 153 10.69 2.00 6.01
C ILE A 153 11.28 2.63 7.28
N SER A 154 12.30 2.00 7.88
CA SER A 154 12.97 2.54 9.08
C SER A 154 13.91 3.71 8.78
N GLY A 155 14.15 4.02 7.50
CA GLY A 155 15.15 5.01 7.09
C GLY A 155 16.60 4.61 7.42
N LEU A 156 16.81 3.35 7.81
CA LEU A 156 18.13 2.77 8.13
C LEU A 156 18.86 2.29 6.86
N GLY A 157 18.13 2.11 5.77
CA GLY A 157 18.69 1.83 4.45
C GLY A 157 18.96 3.11 3.66
N SER A 158 20.06 3.13 2.91
CA SER A 158 20.15 3.97 1.71
C SER A 158 19.01 3.55 0.78
N TYR A 159 18.21 4.51 0.30
CA TYR A 159 17.15 4.30 -0.71
C TYR A 159 17.68 3.59 -1.98
N ASP A 160 19.00 3.57 -2.18
CA ASP A 160 19.66 3.04 -3.39
C ASP A 160 20.12 1.57 -3.27
N ALA A 161 19.86 0.88 -2.16
CA ALA A 161 20.15 -0.56 -2.09
C ALA A 161 19.27 -1.30 -3.12
N PRO A 162 19.84 -2.04 -4.09
CA PRO A 162 19.03 -2.71 -5.08
C PRO A 162 18.18 -3.81 -4.41
N PRO A 163 16.94 -4.02 -4.88
CA PRO A 163 16.09 -5.07 -4.34
C PRO A 163 16.74 -6.45 -4.56
N PRO A 164 16.55 -7.40 -3.63
CA PRO A 164 17.09 -8.75 -3.77
C PRO A 164 16.46 -9.44 -4.98
N LYS A 165 17.29 -9.91 -5.92
CA LYS A 165 16.80 -10.61 -7.10
C LYS A 165 16.56 -12.07 -6.75
N ARG A 166 15.41 -12.61 -7.15
CA ARG A 166 15.05 -14.01 -6.89
C ARG A 166 16.08 -15.00 -7.42
N GLU A 167 16.68 -14.68 -8.56
CA GLU A 167 17.72 -15.47 -9.23
C GLU A 167 18.96 -15.71 -8.35
N ASP A 168 19.28 -14.77 -7.45
CA ASP A 168 20.44 -14.85 -6.56
C ASP A 168 20.27 -15.95 -5.48
N PHE A 169 19.06 -16.51 -5.35
CA PHE A 169 18.68 -17.46 -4.30
C PHE A 169 18.21 -18.82 -4.84
N LEU A 170 18.24 -19.00 -6.16
CA LEU A 170 17.99 -20.30 -6.80
C LEU A 170 19.31 -21.12 -6.83
N PRO A 171 19.23 -22.45 -6.65
CA PRO A 171 20.39 -23.33 -6.66
C PRO A 171 21.05 -23.50 -8.04
#